data_AF-A0A2T6K864-F1
#
_entry.id   AF-A0A2T6K864-F1
#
_cell.length_a   1.000
_cell.length_b   1.000
_cell.length_c   1.000
_cell.angle_alpha   90.00
_cell.angle_beta   90.00
_cell.angle_gamma   90.00
#
_symmetry.space_group_name_H-M   'P 1'
#
loop_
_entity.id
_entity.type
_entity.pdbx_description
1 polymer ?
#
loop_
_entity_poly.entity_id
_entity_poly.type
_entity_poly.pdbx_seq_one_letter_code
_entity_poly.pdbx_strand_id
1 'polypeptide(L)'
;MLCVRFPLSLRDVEDLLHEREIDISHEAVRYWWHRFGPIFASEIKKRRIEGLKSSKWRWHLDEMFVKINGEQHYLWRAVDHEGEVLESFVTKRRDKKAAIL
;
A
#
# COMPACT_ATOMS: atom_id res chain seq x y z
N MET A 1 5.09 -3.80 -3.40
CA MET A 1 4.51 -2.91 -2.38
C MET A 1 3.15 -2.44 -2.86
N LEU A 2 2.09 -2.78 -2.11
CA LEU A 2 0.70 -2.53 -2.46
C LEU A 2 0.42 -1.04 -2.24
N CYS A 3 0.33 -0.26 -3.33
CA CYS A 3 0.05 1.16 -3.23
C CYS A 3 -1.47 1.36 -3.09
N VAL A 4 -1.98 1.22 -1.88
CA VAL A 4 -3.40 1.39 -1.59
C VAL A 4 -3.62 2.82 -1.10
N ARG A 5 -4.19 3.68 -1.95
CA ARG A 5 -4.51 5.06 -1.56
C ARG A 5 -5.76 5.14 -0.67
N PHE A 6 -6.69 4.22 -0.86
CA PHE A 6 -7.98 4.18 -0.16
C PHE A 6 -8.19 2.80 0.47
N PRO A 7 -8.64 2.70 1.73
CA PRO A 7 -8.83 1.43 2.42
C PRO A 7 -10.12 0.72 1.95
N LEU A 8 -10.25 0.50 0.63
CA LEU A 8 -11.37 -0.18 0.02
C LEU A 8 -11.11 -1.69 -0.02
N SER A 9 -12.10 -2.46 0.40
CA SER A 9 -12.15 -3.90 0.16
C SER A 9 -12.43 -4.19 -1.32
N LEU A 10 -12.14 -5.41 -1.78
CA LEU A 10 -12.47 -5.82 -3.15
C LEU A 10 -13.99 -5.80 -3.42
N ARG A 11 -14.80 -5.99 -2.37
CA ARG A 11 -16.27 -5.90 -2.44
C ARG A 11 -16.72 -4.46 -2.54
N ASP A 12 -16.08 -3.55 -1.81
CA ASP A 12 -16.39 -2.12 -1.91
C ASP A 12 -16.14 -1.62 -3.35
N VAL A 13 -15.11 -2.13 -4.02
CA VAL A 13 -14.84 -1.79 -5.43
C VAL A 13 -15.89 -2.38 -6.37
N GLU A 14 -16.36 -3.61 -6.11
CA GLU A 14 -17.49 -4.22 -6.83
C GLU A 14 -18.75 -3.36 -6.66
N ASP A 15 -19.10 -2.97 -5.44
CA ASP A 15 -20.27 -2.13 -5.15
C ASP A 15 -20.18 -0.77 -5.84
N LEU A 16 -19.02 -0.09 -5.78
CA LEU A 16 -18.78 1.19 -6.44
C LEU A 16 -18.90 1.14 -7.97
N LEU A 17 -18.59 -0.01 -8.57
CA LEU A 17 -18.74 -0.22 -10.01
C LEU A 17 -20.18 -0.60 -10.37
N HIS A 18 -20.86 -1.33 -9.49
CA HIS A 18 -22.28 -1.63 -9.63
C HIS A 18 -23.14 -0.36 -9.60
N GLU A 19 -22.81 0.62 -8.74
CA GLU A 19 -23.44 1.95 -8.74
C GLU A 19 -23.33 2.69 -10.08
N ARG A 20 -22.39 2.29 -10.93
CA ARG A 20 -22.16 2.85 -12.28
C ARG A 20 -22.66 1.93 -13.39
N GLU A 21 -23.54 0.98 -13.06
CA GLU A 21 -24.11 0.00 -13.99
C GLU A 21 -23.07 -0.96 -14.61
N ILE A 22 -21.91 -1.13 -13.95
CA ILE A 22 -20.87 -2.06 -14.37
C ILE A 22 -20.96 -3.32 -13.50
N ASP A 23 -21.51 -4.39 -14.08
CA ASP A 23 -21.66 -5.68 -13.39
C ASP A 23 -20.37 -6.51 -13.48
N ILE A 24 -19.64 -6.60 -12.37
CA ILE A 24 -18.44 -7.44 -12.22
C ILE A 24 -18.39 -8.01 -10.80
N SER A 25 -17.70 -9.14 -10.61
CA SER A 25 -17.45 -9.69 -9.28
C SER A 25 -16.15 -9.17 -8.65
N HIS A 26 -16.06 -9.17 -7.32
CA HIS A 26 -14.80 -8.89 -6.60
C HIS A 26 -13.64 -9.82 -6.99
N GLU A 27 -13.91 -11.02 -7.51
CA GLU A 27 -12.87 -11.91 -8.06
C GLU A 27 -12.30 -11.38 -9.38
N ALA A 28 -13.11 -10.72 -10.22
CA ALA A 28 -12.60 -10.02 -11.40
C ALA A 28 -11.70 -8.84 -10.98
N VAL A 29 -12.10 -8.09 -9.96
CA VAL A 29 -11.26 -7.03 -9.36
C VAL A 29 -9.95 -7.62 -8.81
N ARG A 30 -10.01 -8.77 -8.12
CA ARG A 30 -8.84 -9.49 -7.60
C ARG A 30 -7.88 -9.90 -8.72
N TYR A 31 -8.42 -10.43 -9.81
CA TYR A 31 -7.62 -10.81 -10.97
C TYR A 31 -6.93 -9.60 -11.61
N TRP A 32 -7.67 -8.49 -11.81
CA TRP A 32 -7.10 -7.24 -12.31
C TRP A 32 -6.05 -6.66 -11.37
N TRP A 33 -6.26 -6.77 -10.06
CA TRP A 33 -5.28 -6.38 -9.05
C TRP A 33 -3.96 -7.12 -9.23
N HIS A 34 -4.01 -8.44 -9.37
CA HIS A 34 -2.81 -9.25 -9.58
C HIS A 34 -2.14 -8.96 -10.94
N ARG A 35 -2.94 -8.73 -11.98
CA ARG A 35 -2.44 -8.52 -13.34
C ARG A 35 -1.83 -7.13 -13.54
N PHE A 36 -2.51 -6.08 -13.11
CA PHE A 36 -2.15 -4.70 -13.40
C PHE A 36 -1.55 -3.97 -12.20
N GLY A 37 -1.79 -4.44 -10.97
CA GLY A 37 -1.28 -3.82 -9.75
C GLY A 37 0.23 -3.54 -9.77
N PRO A 38 1.10 -4.47 -10.24
CA PRO A 38 2.53 -4.20 -10.34
C PRO A 38 2.88 -3.04 -11.28
N ILE A 39 2.18 -2.92 -12.42
CA ILE A 39 2.38 -1.85 -13.40
C ILE A 39 2.02 -0.51 -12.75
N PHE A 40 0.81 -0.39 -12.18
CA PHE A 40 0.38 0.83 -11.52
C PHE A 40 1.27 1.21 -10.33
N ALA A 41 1.65 0.24 -9.49
CA ALA A 41 2.54 0.50 -8.36
C ALA A 41 3.91 1.03 -8.80
N SER A 42 4.45 0.50 -9.90
CA SER A 42 5.73 0.96 -10.46
C SER A 42 5.65 2.41 -10.98
N GLU A 43 4.56 2.74 -11.69
CA GLU A 43 4.34 4.08 -12.27
C GLU A 43 4.08 5.12 -11.17
N ILE A 44 3.28 4.77 -10.16
CA ILE A 44 3.05 5.62 -8.98
C ILE A 44 4.37 5.87 -8.25
N LYS A 45 5.18 4.82 -8.02
CA LYS A 45 6.49 4.95 -7.37
C LYS A 45 7.42 5.87 -8.19
N LYS A 46 7.44 5.76 -9.52
CA LYS A 46 8.26 6.60 -10.40
C LYS A 46 7.86 8.07 -10.29
N ARG A 47 6.57 8.39 -10.46
CA ARG A 47 6.05 9.76 -10.35
C ARG A 47 6.35 10.38 -8.98
N ARG A 48 6.27 9.55 -7.92
CA ARG A 48 6.62 9.99 -6.57
C ARG A 48 8.10 10.36 -6.43
N ILE A 49 9.01 9.53 -6.93
CA ILE A 49 10.46 9.81 -6.88
C ILE A 49 10.77 11.10 -7.66
N GLU A 50 10.09 11.35 -8.77
CA GLU A 50 10.22 12.59 -9.53
C GLU A 50 9.77 13.82 -8.72
N GLY A 51 8.67 13.73 -7.96
CA GLY A 51 8.19 14.79 -7.08
C GLY A 51 9.03 15.02 -5.81
N LEU A 52 9.62 13.95 -5.25
CA LEU A 52 10.44 13.99 -4.03
C LEU A 52 11.76 14.74 -4.18
N LYS A 53 12.17 15.09 -5.41
CA LYS A 53 13.38 15.91 -5.66
C LYS A 53 13.32 17.29 -4.98
N SER A 54 12.15 17.71 -4.48
CA SER A 54 11.93 19.00 -3.82
C SER A 54 11.78 18.93 -2.29
N SER A 55 11.48 17.76 -1.71
CA SER A 55 11.20 17.63 -0.27
C SER A 55 12.47 17.42 0.55
N LYS A 56 12.63 18.17 1.66
CA LYS A 56 13.72 17.97 2.61
C LYS A 56 13.73 16.52 3.11
N TRP A 57 14.91 15.88 3.10
CA TRP A 57 15.22 14.48 3.43
C TRP A 57 14.92 14.03 4.88
N ARG A 58 13.84 14.51 5.49
CA ARG A 58 13.42 14.15 6.84
C ARG A 58 12.29 13.12 6.74
N TRP A 59 12.60 11.90 7.13
CA TRP A 59 11.66 10.81 7.29
C TRP A 59 11.75 10.22 8.69
N HIS A 60 10.71 9.53 9.11
CA HIS A 60 10.64 8.78 10.36
C HIS A 60 10.13 7.37 10.09
N LEU A 61 10.47 6.43 10.98
CA LEU A 61 9.99 5.06 10.91
C LEU A 61 8.79 4.91 11.84
N ASP A 62 7.65 4.55 11.26
CA ASP A 62 6.41 4.24 11.96
C ASP A 62 6.24 2.72 12.13
N GLU A 63 5.78 2.30 13.30
CA GLU A 63 5.55 0.90 13.69
C GLU A 63 4.05 0.69 13.92
N MET A 64 3.45 -0.25 13.18
CA MET A 64 2.03 -0.58 13.26
C MET A 64 1.81 -2.08 13.45
N PHE A 65 0.77 -2.44 14.19
CA PHE A 65 0.31 -3.83 14.30
C PHE A 65 -0.76 -4.10 13.25
N VAL A 66 -0.61 -5.17 12.49
CA VAL A 66 -1.59 -5.62 11.50
C VAL A 66 -1.92 -7.09 11.69
N LYS A 67 -3.15 -7.50 11.38
CA LYS A 67 -3.53 -8.91 11.36
C LYS A 67 -3.56 -9.41 9.91
N ILE A 68 -2.81 -10.47 9.62
CA ILE A 68 -2.77 -11.12 8.31
C ILE A 68 -3.13 -12.59 8.53
N ASN A 69 -4.19 -13.07 7.88
CA ASN A 69 -4.71 -14.43 8.05
C ASN A 69 -4.95 -14.83 9.54
N GLY A 70 -5.37 -13.87 10.37
CA GLY A 70 -5.63 -14.08 11.79
C GLY A 70 -4.39 -13.99 12.70
N GLU A 71 -3.18 -14.02 12.15
CA GLU A 71 -1.94 -13.85 12.91
C GLU A 71 -1.56 -12.37 13.03
N GLN A 72 -0.93 -11.99 14.15
CA GLN A 72 -0.40 -10.63 14.33
C GLN A 72 0.97 -10.49 13.63
N HIS A 73 1.14 -9.38 12.91
CA HIS A 73 2.36 -8.98 12.23
C HIS A 73 2.71 -7.53 12.54
N TYR A 74 3.96 -7.16 12.25
CA TYR A 74 4.48 -5.81 12.42
C TYR A 74 4.69 -5.18 11.05
N LEU A 75 4.00 -4.08 10.81
CA LEU A 75 4.14 -3.23 9.62
C LEU A 75 5.03 -2.05 9.97
N TRP A 76 6.17 -1.95 9.29
CA TRP A 76 7.10 -0.84 9.37
C TRP A 76 6.88 0.07 8.17
N ARG A 77 6.81 1.37 8.40
CA ARG A 77 6.62 2.35 7.32
C ARG A 77 7.65 3.47 7.46
N ALA A 78 8.42 3.72 6.41
CA ALA A 78 9.18 4.96 6.30
C ALA A 78 8.20 6.04 5.82
N VAL A 79 8.03 7.10 6.61
CA VAL A 79 7.07 8.18 6.33
C VAL A 79 7.81 9.50 6.34
N ASP A 80 7.59 10.36 5.35
CA ASP A 80 8.17 11.70 5.35
C ASP A 80 7.41 12.67 6.27
N HIS A 81 7.90 13.91 6.34
CA HIS A 81 7.30 14.97 7.14
C HIS A 81 5.92 15.44 6.67
N GLU A 82 5.50 15.12 5.44
CA GLU A 82 4.18 15.45 4.89
C GLU A 82 3.16 14.32 5.17
N GLY A 83 3.59 13.24 5.79
CA GLY A 83 2.77 12.07 6.09
C GLY A 83 2.76 11.02 4.97
N GLU A 84 3.62 11.19 3.97
CA GLU A 84 3.69 10.30 2.81
C GLU A 84 4.53 9.05 3.12
N VAL A 85 3.92 7.86 2.96
CA VAL A 85 4.57 6.56 3.23
C VAL A 85 5.56 6.19 2.12
N LEU A 86 6.84 6.52 2.24
CA LEU A 86 7.92 6.27 1.28
C LEU A 86 8.13 4.78 0.99
N GLU A 87 8.19 3.96 2.03
CA GLU A 87 8.42 2.52 1.95
C GLU A 87 7.68 1.78 3.07
N SER A 88 7.37 0.52 2.85
CA SER A 88 6.76 -0.35 3.86
C SER A 88 7.32 -1.76 3.82
N PHE A 89 7.48 -2.33 5.01
CA PHE A 89 8.05 -3.65 5.23
C PHE A 89 7.28 -4.38 6.33
N VAL A 90 7.03 -5.68 6.15
CA VAL A 90 6.24 -6.47 7.11
C VAL A 90 7.06 -7.61 7.68
N THR A 91 7.08 -7.74 9.01
CA THR A 91 7.75 -8.82 9.72
C THR A 91 6.77 -9.60 10.59
N LYS A 92 7.01 -10.92 10.74
CA LYS A 92 6.21 -11.77 11.66
C LYS A 92 6.44 -11.43 13.13
N ARG A 93 7.66 -11.00 13.47
CA ARG A 93 8.07 -10.62 14.84
C ARG A 93 8.47 -9.15 14.87
N ARG A 94 8.49 -8.55 16.05
CA ARG A 94 8.95 -7.17 16.25
C ARG A 94 10.44 -7.07 15.98
N ASP A 95 10.81 -6.75 14.75
CA ASP A 95 12.21 -6.63 14.33
C ASP A 95 12.46 -5.30 13.61
N LYS A 96 12.76 -4.28 14.41
CA LYS A 96 13.10 -2.95 13.91
C LYS A 96 14.41 -2.95 13.12
N LYS A 97 15.35 -3.84 13.44
CA LYS A 97 16.65 -3.89 12.74
C LYS A 97 16.46 -4.37 11.31
N ALA A 98 15.64 -5.40 11.12
CA ALA A 98 15.29 -5.90 9.79
C ALA A 98 14.58 -4.85 8.90
N ALA A 99 13.93 -3.85 9.51
CA ALA A 99 13.19 -2.81 8.80
C ALA A 99 14.01 -1.55 8.44
N ILE A 100 15.24 -1.42 8.93
CA ILE A 100 16.12 -0.26 8.70
C ILE A 100 17.32 -0.62 7.78
N LEU A 101 17.53 -1.91 7.51
CA LEU A 101 18.53 -2.42 6.57
C LEU A 101 18.14 -2.16 5.12
#